data_AF-A0A8T4VQN8-F1
#
_entry.id   AF-A0A8T4VQN8-F1
#
_cell.length_a   1.000
_cell.length_b   1.000
_cell.length_c   1.000
_cell.angle_alpha   90.00
_cell.angle_beta   90.00
_cell.angle_gamma   90.00
#
_symmetry.space_group_name_H-M   'P 1'
#
loop_
_entity.id
_entity.type
_entity.pdbx_description
1 polymer ?
#
loop_
_entity_poly.entity_id
_entity_poly.type
_entity_poly.pdbx_seq_one_letter_code
_entity_poly.pdbx_strand_id
1 'polypeptide(L)'
;MKVNVKDEFVGNIRSIEHRDDLQLVTDSQDVDAIKDYFGNPDWMDEFGGCFVNVKEGDYDEVYCFNGNVPYLDKSLFKIERELK
;
A
#
# COMPACT_ATOMS: atom_id res chain seq x y z
N MET A 1 -4.22 -21.73 4.39
CA MET A 1 -5.08 -20.55 4.58
C MET A 1 -5.03 -19.75 3.29
N LYS A 2 -6.13 -19.53 2.58
CA LYS A 2 -6.13 -18.75 1.34
C LYS A 2 -6.46 -17.31 1.71
N VAL A 3 -5.47 -16.44 1.71
CA VAL A 3 -5.68 -14.99 1.86
C VAL A 3 -6.13 -14.47 0.51
N ASN A 4 -7.30 -13.84 0.44
CA ASN A 4 -7.67 -13.08 -0.75
C ASN A 4 -7.19 -11.65 -0.55
N VAL A 5 -6.49 -11.12 -1.54
CA VAL A 5 -6.02 -9.73 -1.53
C VAL A 5 -6.63 -9.00 -2.71
N LYS A 6 -7.08 -7.78 -2.45
CA LYS A 6 -7.67 -6.89 -3.46
C LYS A 6 -7.10 -5.50 -3.30
N ASP A 7 -7.07 -4.76 -4.39
CA ASP A 7 -6.87 -3.32 -4.42
C ASP A 7 -8.19 -2.59 -4.71
N GLU A 8 -8.36 -1.43 -4.12
CA GLU A 8 -9.48 -0.52 -4.39
C GLU A 8 -8.94 0.87 -4.67
N PHE A 9 -9.33 1.47 -5.79
CA PHE A 9 -8.99 2.86 -6.08
C PHE A 9 -9.67 3.81 -5.08
N VAL A 10 -8.89 4.57 -4.33
CA VAL A 10 -9.38 5.48 -3.27
C VAL A 10 -9.13 6.97 -3.56
N GLY A 11 -8.60 7.29 -4.74
CA GLY A 11 -8.31 8.66 -5.16
C GLY A 11 -6.84 8.85 -5.50
N ASN A 12 -6.26 9.98 -5.11
CA ASN A 12 -4.86 10.29 -5.33
C ASN A 12 -4.14 10.60 -4.01
N ILE A 13 -2.81 10.71 -4.05
CA ILE A 13 -2.00 11.01 -2.85
C ILE A 13 -2.45 12.31 -2.16
N ARG A 14 -2.90 13.32 -2.91
CA ARG A 14 -3.48 14.56 -2.34
C ARG A 14 -4.62 14.28 -1.38
N SER A 15 -5.46 13.28 -1.65
CA SER A 15 -6.60 12.93 -0.78
C SER A 15 -6.17 12.50 0.63
N ILE A 16 -4.93 12.04 0.82
CA ILE A 16 -4.38 11.60 2.11
C ILE A 16 -3.25 12.48 2.62
N GLU A 17 -2.93 13.59 1.96
CA GLU A 17 -1.76 14.43 2.30
C GLU A 17 -1.83 15.05 3.70
N HIS A 18 -3.02 15.12 4.29
CA HIS A 18 -3.29 15.66 5.62
C HIS A 18 -3.23 14.59 6.73
N ARG A 19 -2.93 13.33 6.39
CA ARG A 19 -2.83 12.24 7.37
C ARG A 19 -1.40 12.06 7.86
N ASP A 20 -1.16 12.55 9.07
CA ASP A 20 0.14 12.48 9.74
C ASP A 20 0.46 11.09 10.34
N ASP A 21 -0.52 10.20 10.37
CA ASP A 21 -0.39 8.86 10.92
C ASP A 21 0.01 7.80 9.88
N LEU A 22 0.21 8.21 8.63
CA LEU A 22 0.71 7.35 7.55
C LEU A 22 2.22 7.53 7.38
N GLN A 23 2.95 6.42 7.32
CA GLN A 23 4.36 6.40 6.98
C GLN A 23 4.53 6.13 5.49
N LEU A 24 5.27 6.98 4.79
CA LEU A 24 5.67 6.75 3.41
C LEU A 24 6.82 5.72 3.34
N VAL A 25 6.64 4.71 2.50
CA VAL A 25 7.61 3.65 2.20
C VAL A 25 7.88 3.63 0.70
N THR A 26 9.12 3.93 0.32
CA THR A 26 9.60 4.03 -1.07
C THR A 26 10.91 3.27 -1.30
N ASP A 27 11.49 2.71 -0.24
CA ASP A 27 12.62 1.81 -0.40
C ASP A 27 12.12 0.51 -1.03
N SER A 28 12.79 0.05 -2.09
CA SER A 28 12.35 -1.12 -2.85
C SER A 28 12.31 -2.38 -1.98
N GLN A 29 13.23 -2.55 -1.04
CA GLN A 29 13.26 -3.73 -0.17
C GLN A 29 12.09 -3.72 0.82
N ASP A 30 11.77 -2.55 1.36
CA ASP A 30 10.63 -2.40 2.27
C ASP A 30 9.29 -2.55 1.53
N VAL A 31 9.18 -2.01 0.30
CA VAL A 31 8.01 -2.19 -0.56
C VAL A 31 7.81 -3.66 -0.92
N ASP A 32 8.87 -4.38 -1.28
CA ASP A 32 8.78 -5.81 -1.57
C ASP A 32 8.40 -6.63 -0.33
N ALA A 33 8.89 -6.25 0.85
CA ALA A 33 8.46 -6.87 2.11
C ALA A 33 6.96 -6.66 2.38
N ILE A 34 6.40 -5.49 2.04
CA ILE A 34 4.96 -5.24 2.11
C ILE A 34 4.22 -6.14 1.10
N LYS A 35 4.67 -6.24 -0.15
CA LYS A 35 4.04 -7.13 -1.14
C LYS A 35 4.05 -8.58 -0.68
N ASP A 36 5.19 -9.07 -0.20
CA ASP A 36 5.37 -10.41 0.36
C ASP A 36 4.46 -10.67 1.55
N TYR A 37 4.29 -9.66 2.43
CA TYR A 37 3.32 -9.73 3.51
C TYR A 37 1.94 -10.10 2.92
N PHE A 38 1.50 -9.46 1.83
CA PHE A 38 0.22 -9.71 1.14
C PHE A 38 0.22 -10.94 0.21
N GLY A 39 1.28 -11.75 0.19
CA GLY A 39 1.37 -12.92 -0.68
C GLY A 39 1.75 -12.61 -2.13
N ASN A 40 2.16 -11.36 -2.40
CA ASN A 40 2.79 -10.89 -3.63
C ASN A 40 2.11 -11.34 -4.95
N PRO A 41 0.85 -10.98 -5.18
CA PRO A 41 0.20 -11.24 -6.47
C PRO A 41 0.79 -10.36 -7.57
N ASP A 42 0.92 -10.90 -8.79
CA ASP A 42 1.58 -10.26 -9.94
C ASP A 42 1.15 -8.80 -10.22
N TRP A 43 -0.10 -8.43 -9.93
CA TRP A 43 -0.59 -7.06 -10.15
C TRP A 43 0.02 -6.02 -9.20
N MET A 44 0.61 -6.45 -8.07
CA MET A 44 1.34 -5.56 -7.15
C MET A 44 2.71 -5.12 -7.67
N ASP A 45 3.24 -5.75 -8.71
CA ASP A 45 4.55 -5.41 -9.27
C ASP A 45 4.62 -3.97 -9.78
N GLU A 46 3.48 -3.38 -10.15
CA GLU A 46 3.41 -1.99 -10.59
C GLU A 46 3.63 -0.97 -9.45
N PHE A 47 3.44 -1.38 -8.20
CA PHE A 47 3.60 -0.52 -7.05
C PHE A 47 5.08 -0.30 -6.72
N GLY A 48 5.45 0.97 -6.71
CA GLY A 48 6.80 1.41 -6.37
C GLY A 48 6.90 2.11 -5.02
N GLY A 49 5.76 2.35 -4.35
CA GLY A 49 5.73 2.90 -3.01
C GLY A 49 4.36 2.74 -2.36
N CYS A 50 4.34 2.77 -1.04
CA CYS A 50 3.12 2.65 -0.24
C CYS A 50 3.13 3.63 0.94
N PHE A 51 1.94 4.01 1.39
CA PHE A 51 1.67 4.67 2.66
C PHE A 51 1.08 3.63 3.61
N VAL A 52 1.65 3.49 4.80
CA VAL A 52 1.25 2.46 5.76
C VAL A 52 0.88 3.08 7.10
N ASN A 53 -0.19 2.57 7.71
CA ASN A 53 -0.49 2.76 9.12
C ASN A 53 -0.16 1.46 9.86
N VAL A 54 0.67 1.53 10.90
CA VAL A 54 1.03 0.37 11.71
C VAL A 54 0.43 0.54 13.10
N LYS A 55 -0.37 -0.43 13.54
CA LYS A 55 -0.92 -0.50 14.89
C LYS A 55 -0.68 -1.87 15.47
N GLU A 56 -0.30 -1.92 16.75
CA GLU A 56 -0.08 -3.17 17.49
C GLU A 56 0.92 -4.14 16.81
N GLY A 57 1.84 -3.61 16.00
CA GLY A 57 2.85 -4.40 15.29
C GLY A 57 2.37 -5.04 13.98
N ASP A 58 1.17 -4.68 13.49
CA ASP A 58 0.64 -5.12 12.20
C ASP A 58 0.22 -3.92 11.33
N TYR A 59 0.09 -4.14 10.03
CA TYR A 59 -0.40 -3.14 9.10
C TYR A 59 -1.93 -3.00 9.22
N ASP A 60 -2.38 -1.90 9.81
CA ASP A 60 -3.80 -1.55 9.93
C ASP A 60 -4.36 -1.04 8.59
N GLU A 61 -3.59 -0.20 7.90
CA GLU A 61 -3.96 0.35 6.60
C GLU A 61 -2.74 0.36 5.67
N VAL A 62 -2.95 -0.02 4.41
CA VAL A 62 -1.92 0.03 3.36
C VAL A 62 -2.51 0.65 2.11
N TYR A 63 -1.84 1.67 1.59
CA TYR A 63 -2.20 2.35 0.36
C TYR A 63 -1.00 2.40 -0.58
N CYS A 64 -1.10 1.84 -1.77
CA CYS A 64 0.02 1.78 -2.70
C CYS A 64 -0.22 2.63 -3.96
N PHE A 65 0.87 3.05 -4.59
CA PHE A 65 0.84 3.86 -5.82
C PHE A 65 1.89 3.35 -6.82
N ASN A 66 1.62 3.57 -8.11
CA ASN A 66 2.49 3.10 -9.18
C ASN A 66 3.77 3.92 -9.29
N GLY A 67 4.92 3.25 -9.45
CA GLY A 67 6.26 3.86 -9.50
C GLY A 67 6.74 4.48 -8.18
N ASN A 68 7.99 4.96 -8.11
CA ASN A 68 8.66 5.24 -6.82
C ASN A 68 8.59 6.70 -6.32
N VAL A 69 8.04 7.63 -7.10
CA VAL A 69 7.96 9.05 -6.69
C VAL A 69 6.53 9.40 -6.23
N PRO A 70 6.30 9.89 -5.00
CA PRO A 70 4.97 10.12 -4.44
C PRO A 70 4.39 11.50 -4.85
N TYR A 71 4.10 11.71 -6.13
CA TYR A 71 3.44 12.95 -6.57
C TYR A 71 1.96 13.00 -6.13
N LEU A 72 1.49 14.19 -5.75
CA LEU A 72 0.14 14.40 -5.22
C LEU A 72 -1.00 13.93 -6.14
N ASP A 73 -0.77 13.89 -7.45
CA ASP A 73 -1.73 13.50 -8.47
C ASP A 73 -1.73 11.99 -8.78
N LYS A 74 -0.80 11.21 -8.22
CA LYS A 74 -0.77 9.76 -8.43
C LYS A 74 -1.97 9.07 -7.83
N SER A 75 -2.54 8.14 -8.61
CA SER A 75 -3.56 7.22 -8.15
C SER A 75 -3.08 6.43 -6.94
N LEU A 76 -3.97 6.29 -5.98
CA LEU A 76 -3.75 5.60 -4.73
C LEU A 76 -4.74 4.44 -4.61
N PHE A 77 -4.23 3.28 -4.25
CA PHE A 77 -4.99 2.04 -4.15
C PHE A 77 -4.90 1.52 -2.72
N LYS A 78 -6.05 1.32 -2.06
CA LYS A 78 -6.11 0.67 -0.74
C LYS A 78 -5.97 -0.83 -0.92
N ILE A 79 -5.06 -1.45 -0.16
CA ILE A 79 -4.81 -2.89 -0.20
C ILE A 79 -5.48 -3.52 1.02
N GLU A 80 -6.34 -4.51 0.80
CA GLU A 80 -7.07 -5.20 1.86
C GLU A 80 -6.89 -6.71 1.80
N ARG A 81 -6.89 -7.35 2.99
CA ARG A 81 -6.97 -8.81 3.14
C ARG A 81 -8.36 -9.23 3.53
N GLU A 82 -8.89 -10.20 2.81
CA GLU A 82 -10.07 -10.93 3.23
C GLU A 82 -9.64 -12.31 3.76
N LEU A 83 -9.80 -12.50 5.08
CA LEU A 83 -9.71 -13.80 5.73
C LEU A 83 -11.03 -14.55 5.46
N LYS A 84 -10.96 -15.65 4.72
CA LYS A 84 -12.06 -16.63 4.59
C LYS A 84 -11.87 -17.80 5.53
#